data_AF-A0AA35PAR6-F1
#
_entry.id   AF-A0AA35PAR6-F1
#
_cell.length_a   1.000
_cell.length_b   1.000
_cell.length_c   1.000
_cell.angle_alpha   90.00
_cell.angle_beta   90.00
_cell.angle_gamma   90.00
#
_symmetry.space_group_name_H-M   'P 1'
#
loop_
_entity.id
_entity.type
_entity.pdbx_description
1 polymer ?
#
loop_
_entity_poly.entity_id
_entity_poly.type
_entity_poly.pdbx_seq_one_letter_code
_entity_poly.pdbx_strand_id
1 'polypeptide(L)' 'MMKYWSNFARNGNPNGKGLVEWPQYGLNEEYLEFNLEQRKAEKLRKNKVDFWLKTLPEKMKKMAEGKEKHGEL' A
#
# COMPACT_ATOMS: atom_id res chain seq x y z
N MET A 1 -0.64 -19.98 7.06
CA MET A 1 -1.35 -19.33 5.93
C MET A 1 -2.80 -19.76 5.79
N MET A 2 -3.12 -21.05 5.57
CA MET A 2 -4.50 -21.49 5.25
C MET A 2 -5.56 -21.09 6.29
N LYS A 3 -5.21 -21.08 7.57
CA LYS A 3 -6.13 -20.72 8.66
C LYS A 3 -6.64 -19.27 8.57
N TYR A 4 -5.80 -18.31 8.15
CA TYR A 4 -6.24 -16.93 7.94
C TYR A 4 -7.30 -16.85 6.84
N TRP A 5 -7.04 -17.51 5.70
CA TRP A 5 -7.96 -17.52 4.58
C TRP A 5 -9.27 -18.26 4.87
N SER A 6 -9.22 -19.39 5.59
CA SER A 6 -10.44 -20.11 5.98
C SER A 6 -11.31 -19.30 6.95
N ASN A 7 -10.69 -18.56 7.88
CA ASN A 7 -11.42 -17.67 8.78
C ASN A 7 -12.08 -16.53 7.99
N PHE A 8 -11.29 -15.86 7.12
CA PHE A 8 -11.79 -14.79 6.27
C PHE A 8 -12.96 -15.24 5.38
N ALA A 9 -12.85 -16.40 4.73
CA ALA A 9 -13.93 -16.94 3.90
C ALA A 9 -15.20 -17.24 4.70
N ARG A 10 -15.09 -17.55 6.00
CA ARG A 10 -16.23 -17.90 6.86
C ARG A 10 -16.97 -16.68 7.41
N ASN A 11 -16.25 -15.62 7.80
CA ASN A 11 -16.85 -14.50 8.55
C ASN A 11 -16.29 -13.11 8.18
N GLY A 12 -15.47 -13.00 7.14
CA GLY A 12 -14.84 -11.74 6.73
C GLY A 12 -13.70 -11.27 7.64
N ASN A 13 -13.34 -12.04 8.67
CA ASN A 13 -12.25 -11.72 9.61
C ASN A 13 -11.18 -12.82 9.57
N PRO A 14 -9.93 -12.53 9.16
CA PRO A 14 -8.89 -13.55 9.07
C PRO A 14 -8.39 -14.03 10.45
N ASN A 15 -8.69 -13.31 11.53
CA ASN A 15 -8.13 -13.55 12.86
C ASN A 15 -8.72 -14.80 13.55
N GLY A 16 -7.95 -15.38 14.49
CA GLY A 16 -8.38 -16.51 15.30
C GLY A 16 -7.31 -16.98 16.29
N LYS A 17 -7.68 -17.89 17.20
CA LYS A 17 -6.79 -18.38 18.27
C LYS A 17 -5.47 -18.95 17.71
N GLY A 18 -4.34 -18.49 18.26
CA GLY A 18 -3.00 -18.96 17.89
C GLY A 18 -2.45 -18.37 16.59
N LEU A 19 -3.06 -17.30 16.08
CA LEU A 19 -2.56 -16.54 14.95
C LEU A 19 -2.10 -15.16 15.43
N VAL A 20 -1.06 -14.62 14.79
CA VAL A 20 -0.72 -13.19 14.91
C VAL A 20 -1.90 -12.39 14.37
N GLU A 21 -2.25 -11.31 15.05
CA GLU A 21 -3.32 -10.43 14.61
C GLU A 21 -3.02 -9.85 13.21
N TRP A 22 -3.94 -10.06 12.28
CA TRP A 22 -3.97 -9.39 10.99
C TRP A 22 -4.82 -8.12 11.14
N PRO A 23 -4.21 -6.93 11.14
CA PRO A 23 -4.92 -5.67 11.32
C PRO A 23 -5.81 -5.38 10.10
N GLN A 24 -6.96 -4.74 10.35
CA GLN A 24 -7.79 -4.22 9.27
C GLN A 24 -7.05 -3.06 8.60
N TYR A 25 -7.02 -3.06 7.27
CA TYR A 25 -6.42 -1.96 6.52
C TYR A 25 -7.25 -0.68 6.72
N GLY A 26 -6.62 0.35 7.30
CA GLY A 26 -7.25 1.62 7.65
C GLY A 26 -6.35 2.83 7.36
N LEU A 27 -6.55 3.94 8.06
CA LEU A 27 -5.81 5.19 7.85
C LEU A 27 -4.29 5.05 8.07
N ASN A 28 -3.87 4.14 8.95
CA ASN A 28 -2.46 3.87 9.20
C ASN A 28 -1.84 2.92 8.16
N GLU A 29 -2.66 2.39 7.23
CA GLU A 29 -2.23 1.44 6.19
C GLU A 29 -1.54 0.20 6.79
N GLU A 30 -2.04 -0.26 7.94
CA GLU A 30 -1.56 -1.44 8.64
C GLU A 30 -1.82 -2.71 7.82
N TYR A 31 -0.84 -3.61 7.82
CA TYR A 31 -0.91 -4.89 7.13
C TYR A 31 -0.12 -5.97 7.86
N LEU A 32 -0.37 -7.23 7.52
CA LEU A 32 0.39 -8.37 8.00
C LEU A 32 1.42 -8.81 6.96
N GLU A 33 2.69 -8.89 7.35
CA GLU A 33 3.75 -9.46 6.54
C GLU A 33 3.77 -10.99 6.66
N PHE A 34 3.68 -11.67 5.53
CA PHE A 34 3.81 -13.12 5.43
C PHE A 34 5.26 -13.53 5.15
N ASN A 35 6.13 -13.34 6.14
CA ASN A 35 7.50 -13.85 6.15
C ASN A 35 7.58 -15.14 7.01
N LEU A 36 8.81 -15.65 7.23
CA LEU A 36 9.06 -16.78 8.16
C LEU A 36 8.35 -16.57 9.50
N GLU A 37 8.49 -15.36 10.03
CA GLU A 37 7.71 -14.87 11.16
C GLU A 37 6.71 -13.82 10.68
N GLN A 38 5.46 -13.97 11.10
CA GLN A 38 4.41 -13.00 10.75
C GLN A 38 4.52 -11.79 11.67
N ARG A 39 4.59 -10.60 11.09
CA ARG A 39 4.67 -9.34 11.83
C ARG A 39 3.72 -8.30 11.25
N LYS A 40 3.19 -7.45 12.12
CA LYS A 40 2.43 -6.26 11.73
C LYS A 40 3.39 -5.20 11.21
N ALA A 41 3.00 -4.52 10.16
CA ALA A 41 3.74 -3.42 9.54
C ALA A 41 2.75 -2.39 8.98
N GLU A 42 3.26 -1.25 8.53
CA GLU A 42 2.47 -0.12 8.05
C GLU A 42 3.03 0.41 6.73
N LYS A 43 2.16 1.01 5.91
CA LYS A 43 2.53 1.81 4.72
C LYS A 43 3.39 1.02 3.74
N LEU A 44 2.83 -0.09 3.25
CA LEU A 44 3.52 -1.01 2.35
C LEU A 44 4.15 -0.28 1.16
N ARG A 45 5.49 -0.35 1.06
CA ARG A 45 6.29 0.26 -0.02
C ARG A 45 6.01 1.75 -0.21
N LYS A 46 5.72 2.49 0.88
CA LYS A 46 5.37 3.92 0.88
C LYS A 46 6.12 4.76 -0.15
N ASN A 47 7.45 4.71 -0.16
CA ASN A 47 8.27 5.54 -1.06
C ASN A 47 8.02 5.26 -2.55
N LYS A 48 7.75 3.99 -2.92
CA LYS A 48 7.42 3.63 -4.30
C LYS A 48 6.02 4.10 -4.66
N VAL A 49 5.06 3.92 -3.74
CA VAL A 49 3.67 4.37 -3.93
C VAL A 49 3.63 5.89 -4.10
N ASP A 50 4.29 6.64 -3.22
CA ASP A 50 4.39 8.10 -3.30
C ASP A 50 5.06 8.56 -4.60
N PHE A 51 6.11 7.86 -5.05
CA PHE A 51 6.76 8.18 -6.31
C PHE A 51 5.79 8.08 -7.50
N TRP A 52 5.08 6.95 -7.63
CA TRP A 52 4.19 6.71 -8.76
C TRP A 52 2.92 7.58 -8.73
N LEU A 53 2.35 7.80 -7.54
CA LEU A 53 1.08 8.52 -7.41
C LEU A 53 1.23 10.04 -7.29
N LYS A 54 2.40 10.54 -6.83
CA LYS A 54 2.62 11.97 -6.58
C LYS A 54 3.77 12.49 -7.42
N THR A 55 4.98 11.97 -7.17
CA THR A 55 6.21 12.57 -7.72
C THR A 55 6.27 12.51 -9.24
N LEU A 56 5.91 11.38 -9.85
CA LEU A 56 5.98 11.20 -11.30
C LEU A 56 4.93 12.06 -12.03
N PRO A 57 3.63 12.03 -11.68
CA PRO A 57 2.63 12.92 -12.28
C PRO A 57 2.99 14.41 -12.16
N GLU A 58 3.47 14.85 -10.99
CA GLU A 58 3.91 16.24 -10.79
C GLU A 58 5.08 16.63 -11.70
N LYS A 59 6.07 15.74 -11.85
CA LYS A 59 7.19 15.97 -12.77
C LYS A 59 6.72 16.04 -14.22
N MET A 60 5.80 15.16 -14.63
CA MET A 60 5.24 15.17 -15.99
C MET A 60 4.48 16.46 -16.29
N LYS A 61 3.67 16.94 -15.34
CA LYS A 61 2.94 18.22 -15.46
C LYS A 61 3.90 19.40 -15.62
N LYS A 62 4.93 19.49 -14.77
CA LYS A 62 5.95 20.55 -14.86
C LYS A 62 6.71 20.54 -16.19
N MET A 63 7.01 19.36 -16.73
CA MET A 63 7.66 19.23 -18.04
C MET A 63 6.75 19.66 -19.20
N ALA A 64 5.45 19.38 -19.13
CA ALA A 64 4.49 19.83 -20.13
C ALA A 64 4.34 21.36 -20.11
N GLU A 65 4.15 21.95 -18.93
CA GLU A 65 4.04 23.41 -18.76
C GLU A 65 5.32 24.15 -19.19
N GLY A 66 6.50 23.57 -18.94
CA GLY A 66 7.77 24.12 -19.40
C GLY A 66 7.93 24.09 -20.92
N LYS A 67 7.36 23.10 -21.61
CA LYS A 67 7.39 23.01 -23.08
C LYS A 67 6.47 24.02 -23.75
N GLU A 68 5.29 24.31 -23.19
CA GLU A 68 4.40 25.34 -23.74
C GLU A 68 5.04 26.73 -23.67
N LYS A 69 5.67 27.09 -22.54
CA LYS A 69 6.33 28.39 -22.38
C LYS A 69 7.53 28.63 -23.32
N HIS A 70 8.18 27.56 -23.80
CA HIS A 70 9.30 27.67 -24.74
C HIS A 70 8.87 27.64 -26.22
N GLY A 71 7.63 27.26 -26.53
CA GLY A 71 7.09 27.25 -27.90
C GLY A 71 6.39 28.55 -28.33
N GLU A 72 6.20 29.49 -27.40
CA GLU A 72 5.54 30.79 -27.62
C GLU A 72 6.53 31.97 -27.84
N LEU A 73 7.84 31.68 -28.00
CA LEU A 73 8.90 32.64 -28.34
C LEU A 73 9.48 32.33 -29.73
#